data_AF-A0A101KSG7-F1
#
_entry.id   AF-A0A101KSG7-F1
#
_cell.length_a   1.000
_cell.length_b   1.000
_cell.length_c   1.000
_cell.angle_alpha   90.00
_cell.angle_beta   90.00
_cell.angle_gamma   90.00
#
_symmetry.space_group_name_H-M   'P 1'
#
loop_
_entity.id
_entity.type
_entity.pdbx_description
1 polymer ?
#
loop_
_entity_poly.entity_id
_entity_poly.type
_entity_poly.pdbx_seq_one_letter_code
_entity_poly.pdbx_strand_id
1 'polypeptide(L)'
;MVGSIGQVTIAPPEIAGWNLARAVGLVPMMDRHHAEWVFYALQTPEAQAYIHQHANTTVQATFNLKDLVQFPIPYPEARERQRILNVLGPLDDKIDLNRRMNETLEAMAQAVFRDWFVDFGPTRRKIEGATDPVEIIGGLVTDPDRARQLASLFPASIGNNGLPETWSNRPLLDLADWVNGAAYKNMHFTEESDALPVVKIAELKNGVTEATKRTNSKLGERYRIADGELLFSWSGNPDTSIDTFVWTGGDAWLNQHIFAVRNNGNWSRSSLYTLLRWLKPQFAEIARNKQTTGLGHVTKEDMRRLAVCTPRPAIEQAFDELVDPLVELLVSRLFEVRALAATRDLLLPKLMSGKIRLRDAERQLEAAQ
;
A
#
# COMPACT_ATOMS: atom_id res chain seq x y z
N MET A 1 15.14 -4.10 -22.92
CA MET A 1 14.47 -4.06 -21.61
C MET A 1 13.88 -5.43 -21.33
N VAL A 2 13.97 -5.92 -20.09
CA VAL A 2 13.56 -7.30 -19.70
C VAL A 2 12.82 -7.23 -18.37
N GLY A 3 11.71 -7.95 -18.21
CA GLY A 3 10.92 -7.95 -16.96
C GLY A 3 9.60 -7.20 -17.08
N SER A 4 9.34 -6.20 -16.23
CA SER A 4 8.12 -5.38 -16.24
C SER A 4 8.13 -4.34 -17.37
N ILE A 5 8.01 -4.82 -18.61
CA ILE A 5 7.95 -3.98 -19.80
C ILE A 5 6.77 -3.01 -19.72
N GLY A 6 6.98 -1.77 -20.17
CA GLY A 6 5.96 -0.72 -20.20
C GLY A 6 6.03 0.21 -19.00
N GLN A 7 6.76 -0.16 -17.95
CA GLN A 7 7.03 0.76 -16.83
C GLN A 7 8.01 1.85 -17.28
N VAL A 8 7.60 3.10 -17.04
CA VAL A 8 8.36 4.31 -17.37
C VAL A 8 8.50 5.15 -16.12
N THR A 9 9.66 5.77 -15.95
CA THR A 9 9.90 6.75 -14.89
C THR A 9 10.87 7.82 -15.38
N ILE A 10 10.81 9.01 -14.78
CA ILE A 10 11.80 10.05 -14.98
C ILE A 10 12.86 9.88 -13.89
N ALA A 11 14.11 9.65 -14.30
CA ALA A 11 15.22 9.53 -13.36
C ALA A 11 15.35 10.82 -12.54
N PRO A 12 15.32 10.74 -11.19
CA PRO A 12 15.43 11.92 -10.37
C PRO A 12 16.89 12.42 -10.33
N PRO A 13 17.15 13.71 -10.06
CA PRO A 13 18.49 14.29 -10.17
C PRO A 13 19.56 13.62 -9.29
N GLU A 14 19.15 13.02 -8.17
CA GLU A 14 20.02 12.41 -7.16
C GLU A 14 20.74 11.15 -7.67
N ILE A 15 20.20 10.51 -8.71
CA ILE A 15 20.80 9.32 -9.33
C ILE A 15 21.60 9.64 -10.60
N ALA A 16 21.89 10.91 -10.86
CA ALA A 16 22.72 11.32 -11.99
C ALA A 16 24.10 10.67 -11.90
N GLY A 17 24.54 10.04 -13.01
CA GLY A 17 25.83 9.36 -13.10
C GLY A 17 25.84 7.91 -12.57
N TRP A 18 24.71 7.38 -12.10
CA TRP A 18 24.62 6.00 -11.66
C TRP A 18 24.63 5.01 -12.85
N ASN A 19 25.12 3.80 -12.60
CA ASN A 19 25.10 2.73 -13.59
C ASN A 19 23.68 2.17 -13.76
N LEU A 20 23.27 1.96 -15.01
CA LEU A 20 21.96 1.40 -15.33
C LEU A 20 22.04 -0.13 -15.50
N ALA A 21 21.13 -0.85 -14.86
CA ALA A 21 21.01 -2.30 -15.07
C ALA A 21 20.57 -2.61 -16.51
N ARG A 22 21.08 -3.70 -17.10
CA ARG A 22 20.77 -4.11 -18.49
C ARG A 22 19.28 -4.29 -18.80
N ALA A 23 18.47 -4.51 -17.77
CA ALA A 23 17.02 -4.67 -17.89
C ALA A 23 16.28 -3.34 -18.17
N VAL A 24 16.90 -2.19 -17.87
CA VAL A 24 16.29 -0.87 -17.98
C VAL A 24 16.81 -0.15 -19.23
N GLY A 25 15.91 0.52 -19.95
CA GLY A 25 16.24 1.32 -21.12
C GLY A 25 16.37 2.79 -20.74
N LEU A 26 17.45 3.45 -21.17
CA LEU A 26 17.60 4.89 -21.04
C LEU A 26 17.14 5.57 -22.32
N VAL A 27 16.22 6.52 -22.20
CA VAL A 27 15.81 7.39 -23.32
C VAL A 27 16.30 8.81 -22.99
N PRO A 28 17.44 9.25 -23.54
CA PRO A 28 17.98 10.57 -23.26
C PRO A 28 17.08 11.66 -23.86
N MET A 29 16.88 12.74 -23.13
CA MET A 29 16.02 13.86 -23.51
C MET A 29 16.82 15.17 -23.47
N MET A 30 16.46 16.12 -24.33
CA MET A 30 17.15 17.42 -24.43
C MET A 30 16.95 18.25 -23.16
N ASP A 31 15.75 18.19 -22.60
CA ASP A 31 15.38 18.87 -21.36
C ASP A 31 14.26 18.11 -20.62
N ARG A 32 13.91 18.61 -19.44
CA ARG A 32 12.90 18.02 -18.57
C ARG A 32 11.48 18.07 -19.14
N HIS A 33 11.10 19.13 -19.85
CA HIS A 33 9.75 19.24 -20.42
C HIS A 33 9.52 18.20 -21.52
N HIS A 34 10.55 17.90 -22.32
CA HIS A 34 10.51 16.81 -23.29
C HIS A 34 10.42 15.45 -22.59
N ALA A 35 11.17 15.26 -21.50
CA ALA A 35 11.11 14.03 -20.71
C ALA A 35 9.72 13.80 -20.12
N GLU A 36 9.09 14.82 -19.56
CA GLU A 36 7.73 14.77 -19.02
C GLU A 36 6.70 14.45 -20.11
N TRP A 37 6.81 15.09 -21.28
CA TRP A 37 5.93 14.79 -22.41
C TRP A 37 6.03 13.32 -22.86
N VAL A 38 7.26 12.82 -23.04
CA VAL A 38 7.49 11.44 -23.44
C VAL A 38 7.05 10.46 -22.35
N PHE A 39 7.29 10.80 -21.07
CA PHE A 39 6.82 10.02 -19.92
C PHE A 39 5.31 9.79 -19.96
N TYR A 40 4.51 10.83 -20.21
CA TYR A 40 3.06 10.70 -20.34
C TYR A 40 2.65 9.99 -21.63
N ALA A 41 3.29 10.30 -22.76
CA ALA A 41 3.00 9.65 -24.03
C ALA A 41 3.16 8.13 -23.97
N LEU A 42 4.22 7.66 -23.31
CA LEU A 42 4.47 6.23 -23.17
C LEU A 42 3.52 5.52 -22.20
N GLN A 43 2.81 6.25 -21.34
CA GLN A 43 1.80 5.68 -20.44
C GLN A 43 0.39 5.60 -21.04
N THR A 44 0.19 6.17 -22.23
CA THR A 44 -1.10 6.04 -22.91
C THR A 44 -1.44 4.57 -23.21
N PRO A 45 -2.72 4.17 -23.19
CA PRO A 45 -3.13 2.81 -23.53
C PRO A 45 -2.62 2.37 -24.90
N GLU A 46 -2.59 3.28 -25.88
CA GLU A 46 -2.05 3.02 -27.22
C GLU A 46 -0.56 2.69 -27.20
N ALA A 47 0.24 3.44 -26.43
CA ALA A 47 1.66 3.17 -26.26
C ALA A 47 1.92 1.85 -25.51
N GLN A 48 1.19 1.60 -24.43
CA GLN A 48 1.30 0.34 -23.69
C GLN A 48 0.93 -0.86 -24.56
N ALA A 49 -0.16 -0.77 -25.35
CA ALA A 49 -0.54 -1.80 -26.29
C ALA A 49 0.54 -2.03 -27.37
N TYR A 50 1.12 -0.97 -27.92
CA TYR A 50 2.23 -1.08 -28.87
C TYR A 50 3.43 -1.82 -28.27
N ILE A 51 3.86 -1.40 -27.07
CA ILE A 51 4.97 -2.00 -26.34
C ILE A 51 4.73 -3.50 -26.10
N HIS A 52 3.52 -3.89 -25.71
CA HIS A 52 3.19 -5.29 -25.46
C HIS A 52 3.10 -6.13 -26.74
N GLN A 53 2.60 -5.57 -27.85
CA GLN A 53 2.52 -6.28 -29.13
C GLN A 53 3.90 -6.51 -29.78
N HIS A 54 4.84 -5.60 -29.55
CA HIS A 54 6.19 -5.66 -30.10
C HIS A 54 7.20 -6.29 -29.13
N ALA A 55 6.75 -6.77 -27.98
CA ALA A 55 7.59 -7.51 -27.05
C ALA A 55 7.83 -8.95 -27.55
N ASN A 56 9.08 -9.41 -27.52
CA ASN A 56 9.42 -10.81 -27.74
C ASN A 56 9.09 -11.62 -26.48
N THR A 57 8.26 -12.66 -26.60
CA THR A 57 7.71 -13.40 -25.45
C THR A 57 8.18 -14.86 -25.35
N THR A 58 9.18 -15.28 -26.13
CA THR A 58 9.57 -16.70 -26.27
C THR A 58 10.20 -17.34 -25.03
N VAL A 59 10.83 -16.57 -24.13
CA VAL A 59 11.36 -17.10 -22.84
C VAL A 59 11.17 -16.08 -21.71
N GLN A 60 11.52 -14.82 -21.94
CA GLN A 60 11.17 -13.68 -21.11
C GLN A 60 10.67 -12.57 -22.01
N ALA A 61 9.65 -11.83 -21.56
CA ALA A 61 9.21 -10.64 -22.26
C ALA A 61 10.40 -9.69 -22.39
N THR A 62 10.76 -9.33 -23.63
CA THR A 62 11.78 -8.32 -23.92
C THR A 62 11.30 -7.33 -24.97
N PHE A 63 11.63 -6.05 -24.77
CA PHE A 63 11.31 -4.97 -25.72
C PHE A 63 12.58 -4.15 -25.99
N ASN A 64 12.87 -3.88 -27.27
CA ASN A 64 14.09 -3.19 -27.66
C ASN A 64 13.86 -1.69 -27.81
N LEU A 65 14.89 -0.89 -27.48
CA LEU A 65 14.85 0.55 -27.68
C LEU A 65 14.69 0.96 -29.15
N LYS A 66 15.15 0.12 -30.09
CA LYS A 66 14.96 0.36 -31.52
C LYS A 66 13.47 0.37 -31.90
N ASP A 67 12.69 -0.51 -31.29
CA ASP A 67 11.24 -0.61 -31.53
C ASP A 67 10.53 0.57 -30.84
N LEU A 68 10.98 0.96 -29.65
CA LEU A 68 10.48 2.14 -28.94
C LEU A 68 10.63 3.43 -29.77
N VAL A 69 11.78 3.63 -30.41
CA VAL A 69 12.06 4.83 -31.22
C VAL A 69 11.15 4.91 -32.46
N GLN A 70 10.61 3.78 -32.92
CA GLN A 70 9.68 3.75 -34.06
C GLN A 70 8.24 4.08 -33.67
N PHE A 71 7.91 4.09 -32.38
CA PHE A 71 6.56 4.40 -31.92
C PHE A 71 6.26 5.90 -32.12
N PRO A 72 5.29 6.26 -32.98
CA PRO A 72 4.92 7.65 -33.18
C PRO A 72 4.16 8.17 -31.95
N ILE A 73 4.63 9.26 -31.37
CA ILE A 73 3.93 9.96 -30.28
C ILE A 73 3.29 11.25 -30.80
N PRO A 74 2.08 11.62 -30.31
CA PRO A 74 1.53 12.95 -30.54
C PRO A 74 2.51 14.01 -30.00
N TYR A 75 2.76 15.05 -30.80
CA TYR A 75 3.69 16.11 -30.43
C TYR A 75 3.15 17.47 -30.91
N PRO A 76 2.10 18.01 -30.24
CA PRO A 76 1.47 19.27 -30.61
C PRO A 76 2.41 20.45 -30.31
N GLU A 77 2.02 21.68 -30.63
CA GLU A 77 2.84 22.87 -30.37
C GLU A 77 3.19 23.05 -28.88
N ALA A 78 4.32 23.71 -28.60
CA ALA A 78 4.85 23.85 -27.24
C ALA A 78 3.84 24.39 -26.22
N ARG A 79 2.99 25.35 -26.64
CA ARG A 79 1.94 25.93 -25.79
C ARG A 79 0.89 24.90 -25.37
N GLU A 80 0.52 24.00 -26.27
CA GLU A 80 -0.47 22.95 -25.99
C GLU A 80 0.14 21.84 -25.13
N ARG A 81 1.38 21.43 -25.41
CA ARG A 81 2.11 20.48 -24.54
C ARG A 81 2.20 20.99 -23.11
N GLN A 82 2.64 22.25 -22.92
CA GLN A 82 2.76 22.83 -21.59
C GLN A 82 1.43 22.86 -20.84
N ARG A 83 0.34 23.16 -21.54
CA ARG A 83 -1.01 23.17 -20.95
C ARG A 83 -1.44 21.79 -20.46
N ILE A 84 -1.20 20.75 -21.25
CA ILE A 84 -1.52 19.36 -20.89
C ILE A 84 -0.66 18.92 -19.69
N LEU A 85 0.64 19.21 -19.72
CA LEU A 85 1.55 18.91 -18.61
C LEU A 85 1.15 19.64 -17.32
N ASN A 86 0.69 20.89 -17.40
CA ASN A 86 0.18 21.64 -16.25
C ASN A 86 -1.11 21.06 -15.65
N VAL A 87 -1.80 20.14 -16.34
CA VAL A 87 -2.96 19.41 -15.80
C VAL A 87 -2.52 18.06 -15.22
N LEU A 88 -1.68 17.30 -15.95
CA LEU A 88 -1.29 15.96 -15.54
C LEU A 88 -0.22 15.97 -14.43
N GLY A 89 0.77 16.85 -14.53
CA GLY A 89 1.89 16.96 -13.58
C GLY A 89 1.44 17.14 -12.14
N PRO A 90 0.55 18.12 -11.83
CA PRO A 90 0.06 18.31 -10.47
C PRO A 90 -0.69 17.10 -9.88
N LEU A 91 -1.33 16.26 -10.71
CA LEU A 91 -1.98 15.04 -10.24
C LEU A 91 -0.93 14.02 -9.76
N ASP A 92 0.12 13.80 -10.54
CA ASP A 92 1.22 12.89 -10.14
C ASP A 92 2.00 13.44 -8.95
N ASP A 93 2.31 14.74 -8.92
CA ASP A 93 2.97 15.39 -7.79
C ASP A 93 2.18 15.18 -6.48
N LYS A 94 0.84 15.27 -6.57
CA LYS A 94 -0.04 15.06 -5.41
C LYS A 94 -0.13 13.58 -5.02
N ILE A 95 -0.15 12.65 -5.99
CA ILE A 95 -0.08 11.21 -5.72
C ILE A 95 1.22 10.88 -4.96
N ASP A 96 2.36 11.38 -5.44
CA ASP A 96 3.67 11.10 -4.83
C ASP A 96 3.85 11.82 -3.48
N LEU A 97 3.28 13.01 -3.31
CA LEU A 97 3.18 13.65 -2.00
C LEU A 97 2.37 12.80 -1.02
N ASN A 98 1.19 12.32 -1.41
CA ASN A 98 0.34 11.51 -0.55
C ASN A 98 0.97 10.17 -0.18
N ARG A 99 1.71 9.53 -1.10
CA ARG A 99 2.50 8.32 -0.80
C ARG A 99 3.56 8.58 0.26
N ARG A 100 4.36 9.65 0.13
CA ARG A 100 5.37 10.04 1.13
C ARG A 100 4.76 10.43 2.48
N MET A 101 3.60 11.09 2.46
CA MET A 101 2.85 11.38 3.68
C MET A 101 2.45 10.07 4.37
N ASN A 102 1.95 9.08 3.63
CA ASN A 102 1.58 7.78 4.20
C ASN A 102 2.76 7.03 4.79
N GLU A 103 3.93 7.06 4.13
CA GLU A 103 5.17 6.51 4.69
C GLU A 103 5.52 7.18 6.03
N THR A 104 5.36 8.51 6.12
CA THR A 104 5.62 9.27 7.35
C THR A 104 4.61 8.95 8.45
N LEU A 105 3.31 8.88 8.11
CA LEU A 105 2.23 8.55 9.06
C LEU A 105 2.40 7.14 9.61
N GLU A 106 2.75 6.18 8.75
CA GLU A 106 3.07 4.82 9.19
C GLU A 106 4.30 4.82 10.10
N ALA A 107 5.38 5.51 9.73
CA ALA A 107 6.58 5.59 10.56
C ALA A 107 6.30 6.18 11.95
N MET A 108 5.42 7.20 12.04
CA MET A 108 4.97 7.76 13.32
C MET A 108 4.20 6.73 14.15
N ALA A 109 3.23 6.02 13.55
CA ALA A 109 2.48 4.96 14.24
C ALA A 109 3.41 3.82 14.71
N GLN A 110 4.34 3.40 13.85
CA GLN A 110 5.36 2.38 14.16
C GLN A 110 6.30 2.83 15.29
N ALA A 111 6.67 4.10 15.36
CA ALA A 111 7.51 4.62 16.43
C ALA A 111 6.82 4.53 17.79
N VAL A 112 5.55 4.92 17.88
CA VAL A 112 4.76 4.77 19.11
C VAL A 112 4.60 3.29 19.47
N PHE A 113 4.25 2.45 18.49
CA PHE A 113 4.05 1.01 18.70
C PHE A 113 5.33 0.34 19.22
N ARG A 114 6.48 0.66 18.61
CA ARG A 114 7.78 0.15 19.03
C ARG A 114 8.09 0.59 20.46
N ASP A 115 7.99 1.89 20.77
CA ASP A 115 8.29 2.40 22.11
C ASP A 115 7.41 1.70 23.17
N TRP A 116 6.12 1.55 22.91
CA TRP A 116 5.18 1.04 23.91
C TRP A 116 5.23 -0.49 24.03
N PHE A 117 5.19 -1.22 22.91
CA PHE A 117 4.92 -2.67 22.91
C PHE A 117 6.12 -3.55 22.60
N VAL A 118 7.23 -2.98 22.13
CA VAL A 118 8.46 -3.71 21.80
C VAL A 118 9.55 -3.39 22.81
N ASP A 119 9.85 -2.10 22.96
CA ASP A 119 10.93 -1.63 23.82
C ASP A 119 10.46 -1.46 25.28
N PHE A 120 9.15 -1.42 25.51
CA PHE A 120 8.51 -1.16 26.81
C PHE A 120 8.98 0.18 27.42
N GLY A 121 9.19 1.19 26.58
CA GLY A 121 9.78 2.49 26.87
C GLY A 121 9.23 3.13 28.14
N PRO A 122 7.91 3.35 28.27
CA PRO A 122 7.35 3.98 29.48
C PRO A 122 7.63 3.20 30.77
N THR A 123 7.55 1.87 30.72
CA THR A 123 7.86 1.01 31.86
C THR A 123 9.35 1.08 32.22
N ARG A 124 10.24 1.05 31.22
CA ARG A 124 11.70 1.11 31.44
C ARG A 124 12.14 2.46 31.99
N ARG A 125 11.64 3.56 31.45
CA ARG A 125 11.95 4.91 31.96
C ARG A 125 11.57 5.04 33.44
N LYS A 126 10.43 4.48 33.86
CA LYS A 126 10.06 4.42 35.28
C LYS A 126 11.03 3.61 36.13
N ILE A 127 11.49 2.46 35.64
CA ILE A 127 12.49 1.61 36.33
C ILE A 127 13.82 2.36 36.47
N GLU A 128 14.19 3.14 35.47
CA GLU A 128 15.40 3.98 35.44
C GLU A 128 15.29 5.23 36.34
N GLY A 129 14.12 5.46 36.95
CA GLY A 129 13.89 6.53 37.92
C GLY A 129 13.25 7.79 37.37
N ALA A 130 12.77 7.79 36.12
CA ALA A 130 12.03 8.93 35.57
C ALA A 130 10.73 9.17 36.38
N THR A 131 10.57 10.40 36.88
CA THR A 131 9.38 10.83 37.62
C THR A 131 8.52 11.84 36.87
N ASP A 132 9.10 12.53 35.89
CA ASP A 132 8.37 13.46 35.03
C ASP A 132 7.47 12.68 34.06
N PRO A 133 6.14 12.87 34.07
CA PRO A 133 5.25 12.19 33.15
C PRO A 133 5.59 12.38 31.68
N VAL A 134 6.06 13.56 31.27
CA VAL A 134 6.42 13.85 29.86
C VAL A 134 7.61 13.01 29.44
N GLU A 135 8.63 12.89 30.30
CA GLU A 135 9.78 12.02 30.09
C GLU A 135 9.36 10.55 30.05
N ILE A 136 8.53 10.09 30.98
CA ILE A 136 8.05 8.70 31.03
C ILE A 136 7.42 8.28 29.70
N ILE A 137 6.59 9.12 29.09
CA ILE A 137 5.96 8.82 27.80
C ILE A 137 6.84 9.20 26.58
N GLY A 138 8.12 9.51 26.80
CA GLY A 138 9.11 9.73 25.74
C GLY A 138 8.95 11.05 24.99
N GLY A 139 8.33 12.06 25.61
CA GLY A 139 8.05 13.35 24.97
C GLY A 139 6.96 13.30 23.89
N LEU A 140 6.25 12.19 23.75
CA LEU A 140 5.16 12.02 22.77
C LEU A 140 4.01 13.02 22.97
N VAL A 141 3.77 13.41 24.22
CA VAL A 141 2.74 14.35 24.65
C VAL A 141 3.39 15.39 25.56
N THR A 142 3.34 16.66 25.16
CA THR A 142 3.95 17.76 25.92
C THR A 142 3.03 18.37 26.96
N ASP A 143 1.71 18.11 26.86
CA ASP A 143 0.74 18.51 27.87
C ASP A 143 0.93 17.70 29.17
N PRO A 144 1.25 18.33 30.31
CA PRO A 144 1.59 17.61 31.53
C PRO A 144 0.45 16.77 32.11
N ASP A 145 -0.80 17.20 31.98
CA ASP A 145 -1.94 16.50 32.56
C ASP A 145 -2.27 15.25 31.76
N ARG A 146 -2.28 15.34 30.42
CA ARG A 146 -2.42 14.19 29.53
C ARG A 146 -1.24 13.23 29.68
N ALA A 147 -0.01 13.74 29.75
CA ALA A 147 1.17 12.90 29.99
C ALA A 147 1.07 12.14 31.31
N ARG A 148 0.58 12.78 32.39
CA ARG A 148 0.34 12.13 33.69
C ARG A 148 -0.68 11.01 33.61
N GLN A 149 -1.78 11.23 32.91
CA GLN A 149 -2.81 10.20 32.69
C GLN A 149 -2.21 8.99 31.96
N LEU A 150 -1.51 9.22 30.84
CA LEU A 150 -0.86 8.15 30.08
C LEU A 150 0.21 7.41 30.90
N ALA A 151 1.13 8.15 31.51
CA ALA A 151 2.20 7.60 32.32
C ALA A 151 1.65 6.70 33.43
N SER A 152 0.51 7.05 34.04
CA SER A 152 -0.10 6.26 35.13
C SER A 152 -0.55 4.85 34.71
N LEU A 153 -0.80 4.62 33.41
CA LEU A 153 -1.28 3.34 32.90
C LEU A 153 -0.20 2.25 32.90
N PHE A 154 1.06 2.65 32.72
CA PHE A 154 2.19 1.73 32.60
C PHE A 154 2.71 1.28 33.96
N PRO A 155 3.06 0.00 34.14
CA PRO A 155 3.71 -0.48 35.36
C PRO A 155 5.12 0.11 35.51
N ALA A 156 5.70 -0.02 36.70
CA ALA A 156 7.07 0.43 37.01
C ALA A 156 8.05 -0.75 37.21
N SER A 157 7.72 -1.91 36.65
CA SER A 157 8.49 -3.14 36.81
C SER A 157 8.25 -4.10 35.63
N ILE A 158 9.24 -4.95 35.38
CA ILE A 158 9.20 -6.06 34.43
C ILE A 158 9.11 -7.36 35.24
N GLY A 159 8.15 -8.22 34.90
CA GLY A 159 7.99 -9.53 35.52
C GLY A 159 9.03 -10.54 35.05
N ASN A 160 9.05 -11.72 35.68
CA ASN A 160 10.01 -12.79 35.38
C ASN A 160 9.90 -13.35 33.95
N ASN A 161 8.78 -13.11 33.28
CA ASN A 161 8.55 -13.47 31.87
C ASN A 161 9.15 -12.46 30.88
N GLY A 162 9.83 -11.43 31.36
CA GLY A 162 10.43 -10.38 30.53
C GLY A 162 9.43 -9.35 30.01
N LEU A 163 8.17 -9.40 30.45
CA LEU A 163 7.11 -8.45 30.08
C LEU A 163 6.84 -7.46 31.22
N PRO A 164 6.32 -6.25 30.93
CA PRO A 164 5.77 -5.38 31.96
C PRO A 164 4.76 -6.12 32.84
N GLU A 165 4.74 -5.80 34.14
CA GLU A 165 3.74 -6.42 35.03
C GLU A 165 2.32 -6.24 34.49
N THR A 166 1.48 -7.26 34.69
CA THR A 166 0.11 -7.37 34.15
C THR A 166 -0.02 -7.62 32.65
N TRP A 167 1.08 -7.60 31.89
CA TRP A 167 1.06 -7.93 30.46
C TRP A 167 1.18 -9.44 30.24
N SER A 168 0.67 -9.90 29.10
CA SER A 168 0.69 -11.32 28.73
C SER A 168 1.04 -11.50 27.26
N ASN A 169 1.44 -12.70 26.87
CA ASN A 169 1.59 -13.06 25.46
C ASN A 169 0.32 -13.76 24.98
N ARG A 170 -0.16 -13.37 23.79
CA ARG A 170 -1.26 -14.05 23.10
C ARG A 170 -0.84 -14.45 21.68
N PRO A 171 -1.38 -15.54 21.11
CA PRO A 171 -1.24 -15.82 19.69
C PRO A 171 -1.75 -14.67 18.83
N LEU A 172 -1.01 -14.29 17.77
CA LEU A 172 -1.50 -13.30 16.79
C LEU A 172 -2.85 -13.72 16.20
N LEU A 173 -3.05 -15.03 15.99
CA LEU A 173 -4.29 -15.57 15.45
C LEU A 173 -5.53 -15.17 16.28
N ASP A 174 -5.37 -14.94 17.58
CA ASP A 174 -6.49 -14.67 18.50
C ASP A 174 -6.92 -13.18 18.49
N LEU A 175 -6.08 -12.28 17.96
CA LEU A 175 -6.33 -10.83 18.00
C LEU A 175 -7.36 -10.33 16.98
N ALA A 176 -7.72 -11.16 16.00
CA ALA A 176 -8.63 -10.80 14.93
C ALA A 176 -9.37 -12.02 14.38
N ASP A 177 -10.48 -11.78 13.68
CA ASP A 177 -11.14 -12.77 12.85
C ASP A 177 -10.48 -12.81 11.47
N TRP A 178 -9.77 -13.91 11.20
CA TRP A 178 -9.03 -14.15 9.97
C TRP A 178 -9.88 -14.91 8.95
N VAL A 179 -10.53 -14.19 8.03
CA VAL A 179 -11.37 -14.77 6.99
C VAL A 179 -10.53 -15.08 5.76
N ASN A 180 -10.28 -16.36 5.49
CA ASN A 180 -9.59 -16.77 4.26
C ASN A 180 -10.54 -16.63 3.06
N GLY A 181 -10.08 -16.04 1.96
CA GLY A 181 -10.89 -15.90 0.75
C GLY A 181 -11.25 -17.21 0.07
N ALA A 182 -12.06 -17.12 -0.98
CA ALA A 182 -12.55 -18.29 -1.72
C ALA A 182 -11.65 -18.68 -2.90
N ALA A 183 -11.72 -19.96 -3.25
CA ALA A 183 -11.08 -20.55 -4.42
C ALA A 183 -11.95 -20.35 -5.67
N TYR A 184 -11.74 -19.26 -6.41
CA TYR A 184 -12.44 -19.01 -7.67
C TYR A 184 -11.85 -19.82 -8.82
N LYS A 185 -12.70 -20.51 -9.58
CA LYS A 185 -12.37 -21.29 -10.77
C LYS A 185 -12.89 -20.59 -12.02
N ASN A 186 -12.42 -20.99 -13.20
CA ASN A 186 -12.81 -20.36 -14.48
C ASN A 186 -14.33 -20.29 -14.68
N MET A 187 -15.08 -21.32 -14.26
CA MET A 187 -16.54 -21.36 -14.36
C MET A 187 -17.28 -20.29 -13.53
N HIS A 188 -16.61 -19.65 -12.57
CA HIS A 188 -17.21 -18.59 -11.75
C HIS A 188 -17.10 -17.21 -12.39
N PHE A 189 -16.21 -17.01 -13.37
CA PHE A 189 -15.96 -15.69 -13.93
C PHE A 189 -16.94 -15.35 -15.04
N THR A 190 -17.30 -14.07 -15.12
CA THR A 190 -18.19 -13.52 -16.14
C THR A 190 -17.69 -12.13 -16.56
N GLU A 191 -18.10 -11.70 -17.74
CA GLU A 191 -17.82 -10.37 -18.30
C GLU A 191 -19.04 -9.43 -18.15
N GLU A 192 -20.05 -9.84 -17.38
CA GLU A 192 -21.22 -9.00 -17.06
C GLU A 192 -20.81 -7.71 -16.35
N SER A 193 -21.46 -6.61 -16.72
CA SER A 193 -21.10 -5.26 -16.25
C SER A 193 -21.35 -5.02 -14.75
N ASP A 194 -22.27 -5.76 -14.14
CA ASP A 194 -22.56 -5.70 -12.70
C ASP A 194 -21.66 -6.62 -11.87
N ALA A 195 -20.82 -7.45 -12.53
CA ALA A 195 -19.93 -8.37 -11.87
C ALA A 195 -18.84 -7.66 -11.08
N LEU A 196 -18.51 -8.23 -9.93
CA LEU A 196 -17.61 -7.62 -8.96
C LEU A 196 -16.21 -8.22 -9.08
N PRO A 197 -15.15 -7.42 -8.90
CA PRO A 197 -13.78 -7.89 -9.08
C PRO A 197 -13.42 -8.93 -8.00
N VAL A 198 -12.66 -9.95 -8.38
CA VAL A 198 -12.05 -10.90 -7.45
C VAL A 198 -10.63 -10.41 -7.14
N VAL A 199 -10.42 -9.94 -5.92
CA VAL A 199 -9.16 -9.36 -5.46
C VAL A 199 -8.14 -10.46 -5.23
N LYS A 200 -7.04 -10.42 -5.98
CA LYS A 200 -5.81 -11.17 -5.72
C LYS A 200 -4.70 -10.20 -5.35
N ILE A 201 -3.51 -10.73 -5.07
CA ILE A 201 -2.34 -9.94 -4.68
C ILE A 201 -1.96 -8.94 -5.80
N ALA A 202 -2.23 -9.26 -7.06
CA ALA A 202 -2.02 -8.35 -8.17
C ALA A 202 -2.88 -7.08 -8.02
N GLU A 203 -4.18 -7.24 -7.72
CA GLU A 203 -5.09 -6.11 -7.49
C GLU A 203 -4.76 -5.32 -6.23
N LEU A 204 -4.21 -5.95 -5.17
CA LEU A 204 -3.74 -5.24 -3.98
C LEU A 204 -2.58 -4.28 -4.31
N LYS A 205 -1.72 -4.65 -5.27
CA LYS A 205 -0.55 -3.84 -5.66
C LYS A 205 -0.86 -2.81 -6.74
N ASN A 206 -1.68 -3.21 -7.72
CA ASN A 206 -1.86 -2.45 -8.96
C ASN A 206 -3.27 -1.84 -9.08
N GLY A 207 -4.18 -2.14 -8.14
CA GLY A 207 -5.59 -1.82 -8.27
C GLY A 207 -6.32 -2.76 -9.24
N VAL A 208 -7.62 -2.52 -9.39
CA VAL A 208 -8.47 -3.23 -10.35
C VAL A 208 -8.20 -2.70 -11.76
N THR A 209 -7.93 -3.61 -12.69
CA THR A 209 -7.63 -3.29 -14.10
C THR A 209 -8.59 -4.03 -15.03
N GLU A 210 -8.49 -3.80 -16.33
CA GLU A 210 -9.24 -4.56 -17.34
C GLU A 210 -8.92 -6.05 -17.33
N ALA A 211 -7.73 -6.44 -16.87
CA ALA A 211 -7.34 -7.84 -16.74
C ALA A 211 -7.93 -8.53 -15.50
N THR A 212 -8.48 -7.76 -14.56
CA THR A 212 -9.02 -8.28 -13.30
C THR A 212 -10.27 -9.11 -13.58
N LYS A 213 -10.25 -10.37 -13.13
CA LYS A 213 -11.40 -11.27 -13.26
C LYS A 213 -12.54 -10.85 -12.35
N ARG A 214 -13.77 -10.91 -12.89
CA ARG A 214 -14.99 -10.48 -12.22
C ARG A 214 -15.98 -11.64 -12.09
N THR A 215 -16.87 -11.56 -11.11
CA THR A 215 -17.83 -12.63 -10.83
C THR A 215 -19.10 -12.12 -10.17
N ASN A 216 -20.23 -12.70 -10.59
CA ASN A 216 -21.52 -12.68 -9.89
C ASN A 216 -21.74 -13.95 -9.05
N SER A 217 -20.82 -14.92 -9.12
CA SER A 217 -20.88 -16.16 -8.33
C SER A 217 -20.54 -15.86 -6.87
N LYS A 218 -21.57 -15.82 -6.04
CA LYS A 218 -21.45 -15.61 -4.59
C LYS A 218 -21.08 -16.92 -3.89
N LEU A 219 -19.78 -17.13 -3.66
CA LEU A 219 -19.29 -18.31 -2.92
C LEU A 219 -19.48 -18.19 -1.39
N GLY A 220 -20.04 -17.07 -0.94
CA GLY A 220 -20.41 -16.81 0.46
C GLY A 220 -20.20 -15.34 0.82
N GLU A 221 -21.17 -14.73 1.47
CA GLU A 221 -21.12 -13.30 1.83
C GLU A 221 -19.95 -12.94 2.75
N ARG A 222 -19.45 -13.90 3.54
CA ARG A 222 -18.26 -13.67 4.37
C ARG A 222 -17.01 -13.26 3.58
N TYR A 223 -16.94 -13.58 2.29
CA TYR A 223 -15.83 -13.22 1.40
C TYR A 223 -16.02 -11.87 0.70
N ARG A 224 -17.16 -11.23 0.93
CA ARG A 224 -17.38 -9.86 0.46
C ARG A 224 -16.47 -8.93 1.25
N ILE A 225 -15.82 -8.02 0.53
CA ILE A 225 -15.01 -6.95 1.11
C ILE A 225 -15.42 -5.62 0.48
N ALA A 226 -15.21 -4.55 1.23
CA ALA A 226 -15.53 -3.18 0.82
C ALA A 226 -14.39 -2.24 1.23
N ASP A 227 -14.54 -0.98 0.84
CA ASP A 227 -13.59 0.08 1.16
C ASP A 227 -13.27 0.16 2.66
N GLY A 228 -11.98 0.29 2.97
CA GLY A 228 -11.45 0.29 4.33
C GLY A 228 -11.13 -1.10 4.89
N GLU A 229 -11.47 -2.20 4.22
CA GLU A 229 -11.16 -3.54 4.76
C GLU A 229 -9.64 -3.73 4.94
N LEU A 230 -9.22 -4.22 6.12
CA LEU A 230 -7.83 -4.60 6.38
C LEU A 230 -7.58 -5.99 5.80
N LEU A 231 -6.58 -6.10 4.93
CA LEU A 231 -6.24 -7.33 4.21
C LEU A 231 -4.80 -7.73 4.50
N PHE A 232 -4.54 -9.04 4.57
CA PHE A 232 -3.21 -9.61 4.70
C PHE A 232 -2.98 -10.66 3.63
N SER A 233 -2.03 -10.42 2.73
CA SER A 233 -1.64 -11.40 1.71
C SER A 233 -0.67 -12.40 2.32
N TRP A 234 -1.11 -13.66 2.40
CA TRP A 234 -0.41 -14.68 3.19
C TRP A 234 0.40 -15.66 2.34
N SER A 235 0.37 -15.50 1.02
CA SER A 235 1.09 -16.35 0.05
C SER A 235 1.77 -15.47 -0.99
N GLY A 236 2.96 -15.84 -1.48
CA GLY A 236 3.64 -15.10 -2.53
C GLY A 236 5.15 -15.06 -2.38
N ASN A 237 5.80 -14.17 -3.13
CA ASN A 237 7.20 -13.85 -2.90
C ASN A 237 7.35 -13.21 -1.49
N PRO A 238 8.25 -13.72 -0.62
CA PRO A 238 8.36 -13.26 0.77
C PRO A 238 8.59 -11.76 0.94
N ASP A 239 9.41 -11.15 0.07
CA ASP A 239 9.86 -9.77 0.25
C ASP A 239 8.92 -8.75 -0.40
N THR A 240 8.08 -9.19 -1.34
CA THR A 240 7.25 -8.28 -2.14
C THR A 240 5.76 -8.56 -2.04
N SER A 241 5.33 -9.77 -1.69
CA SER A 241 3.91 -10.17 -1.74
C SER A 241 3.32 -10.54 -0.38
N ILE A 242 4.13 -10.75 0.67
CA ILE A 242 3.62 -10.95 2.02
C ILE A 242 3.55 -9.59 2.72
N ASP A 243 2.35 -9.03 2.82
CA ASP A 243 2.17 -7.68 3.35
C ASP A 243 0.72 -7.43 3.81
N THR A 244 0.54 -6.30 4.49
CA THR A 244 -0.75 -5.80 4.98
C THR A 244 -1.19 -4.62 4.14
N PHE A 245 -2.46 -4.61 3.76
CA PHE A 245 -3.07 -3.61 2.87
C PHE A 245 -4.38 -3.11 3.46
N VAL A 246 -4.73 -1.87 3.14
CA VAL A 246 -6.10 -1.37 3.28
C VAL A 246 -6.73 -1.35 1.90
N TRP A 247 -7.86 -2.03 1.75
CA TRP A 247 -8.58 -2.03 0.48
C TRP A 247 -9.26 -0.68 0.27
N THR A 248 -9.00 -0.07 -0.88
CA THR A 248 -9.66 1.17 -1.31
C THR A 248 -10.34 1.00 -2.64
N GLY A 249 -10.62 -0.26 -3.03
CA GLY A 249 -11.02 -0.68 -4.36
C GLY A 249 -12.54 -0.74 -4.63
N GLY A 250 -13.36 -0.36 -3.65
CA GLY A 250 -14.80 -0.50 -3.65
C GLY A 250 -15.25 -1.93 -3.31
N ASP A 251 -16.47 -2.23 -3.69
CA ASP A 251 -17.11 -3.52 -3.45
C ASP A 251 -16.43 -4.66 -4.25
N ALA A 252 -15.92 -5.70 -3.57
CA ALA A 252 -15.15 -6.77 -4.22
C ALA A 252 -15.27 -8.15 -3.54
N TRP A 253 -14.67 -9.18 -4.13
CA TRP A 253 -14.64 -10.54 -3.62
C TRP A 253 -13.23 -11.00 -3.26
N LEU A 254 -13.06 -11.63 -2.09
CA LEU A 254 -11.76 -12.04 -1.57
C LEU A 254 -11.29 -13.39 -2.13
N ASN A 255 -10.06 -13.45 -2.67
CA ASN A 255 -9.43 -14.69 -3.14
C ASN A 255 -8.68 -15.46 -2.03
N GLN A 256 -8.55 -16.78 -2.19
CA GLN A 256 -7.94 -17.74 -1.24
C GLN A 256 -6.53 -17.46 -0.73
N HIS A 257 -5.77 -16.53 -1.33
CA HIS A 257 -4.40 -16.19 -0.93
C HIS A 257 -4.32 -14.91 -0.07
N ILE A 258 -5.47 -14.40 0.34
CA ILE A 258 -5.60 -13.18 1.15
C ILE A 258 -6.54 -13.49 2.31
N PHE A 259 -6.16 -13.04 3.51
CA PHE A 259 -7.07 -12.96 4.65
C PHE A 259 -7.68 -11.56 4.70
N ALA A 260 -8.99 -11.47 4.89
CA ALA A 260 -9.59 -10.29 5.50
C ALA A 260 -9.37 -10.39 7.01
N VAL A 261 -8.86 -9.30 7.60
CA VAL A 261 -8.52 -9.18 9.02
C VAL A 261 -9.58 -8.33 9.68
N ARG A 262 -10.51 -8.96 10.39
CA ARG A 262 -11.66 -8.29 11.00
C ARG A 262 -11.49 -8.20 12.51
N ASN A 263 -11.92 -7.08 13.08
CA ASN A 263 -11.89 -6.90 14.52
C ASN A 263 -12.87 -7.87 15.20
N ASN A 264 -12.42 -8.56 16.24
CA ASN A 264 -13.21 -9.49 17.05
C ASN A 264 -13.47 -8.99 18.49
N GLY A 265 -13.20 -7.71 18.74
CA GLY A 265 -13.30 -7.04 20.04
C GLY A 265 -11.99 -6.99 20.82
N ASN A 266 -10.93 -7.67 20.38
CA ASN A 266 -9.64 -7.62 21.08
C ASN A 266 -8.85 -6.36 20.75
N TRP A 267 -8.56 -6.12 19.47
CA TRP A 267 -7.69 -5.03 19.02
C TRP A 267 -8.41 -4.18 17.98
N SER A 268 -8.23 -2.85 18.03
CA SER A 268 -8.77 -1.95 17.02
C SER A 268 -8.16 -2.22 15.64
N ARG A 269 -8.78 -1.66 14.59
CA ARG A 269 -8.24 -1.74 13.23
C ARG A 269 -6.86 -1.07 13.12
N SER A 270 -6.64 0.06 13.78
CA SER A 270 -5.36 0.79 13.77
C SER A 270 -4.27 0.04 14.51
N SER A 271 -4.61 -0.54 15.66
CA SER A 271 -3.72 -1.42 16.41
C SER A 271 -3.34 -2.66 15.60
N LEU A 272 -4.31 -3.32 14.95
CA LEU A 272 -4.05 -4.46 14.06
C LEU A 272 -3.20 -4.05 12.85
N TYR A 273 -3.52 -2.95 12.18
CA TYR A 273 -2.72 -2.43 11.07
C TYR A 273 -1.27 -2.23 11.50
N THR A 274 -1.05 -1.49 12.59
CA THR A 274 0.29 -1.14 13.07
C THR A 274 1.07 -2.39 13.50
N LEU A 275 0.44 -3.33 14.21
CA LEU A 275 1.05 -4.60 14.58
C LEU A 275 1.46 -5.42 13.36
N LEU A 276 0.59 -5.57 12.37
CA LEU A 276 0.90 -6.40 11.19
C LEU A 276 2.00 -5.77 10.33
N ARG A 277 2.02 -4.44 10.23
CA ARG A 277 3.11 -3.71 9.56
C ARG A 277 4.43 -3.86 10.31
N TRP A 278 4.41 -3.83 11.65
CA TRP A 278 5.59 -4.15 12.47
C TRP A 278 6.09 -5.57 12.23
N LEU A 279 5.18 -6.54 12.13
CA LEU A 279 5.49 -7.96 11.97
C LEU A 279 5.94 -8.37 10.55
N LYS A 280 5.95 -7.43 9.60
CA LYS A 280 6.32 -7.69 8.20
C LYS A 280 7.65 -8.43 8.04
N PRO A 281 8.75 -8.07 8.75
CA PRO A 281 10.01 -8.80 8.64
C PRO A 281 9.89 -10.25 9.11
N GLN A 282 9.20 -10.51 10.23
CA GLN A 282 8.99 -11.89 10.70
C GLN A 282 8.12 -12.69 9.73
N PHE A 283 7.08 -12.08 9.14
CA PHE A 283 6.27 -12.74 8.13
C PHE A 283 7.07 -13.11 6.88
N ALA A 284 7.96 -12.22 6.42
CA ALA A 284 8.86 -12.51 5.31
C ALA A 284 9.80 -13.68 5.64
N GLU A 285 10.35 -13.75 6.85
CA GLU A 285 11.18 -14.88 7.28
C GLU A 285 10.40 -16.19 7.35
N ILE A 286 9.20 -16.19 7.94
CA ILE A 286 8.31 -17.36 7.98
C ILE A 286 8.03 -17.86 6.56
N ALA A 287 7.69 -16.94 5.65
CA ALA A 287 7.40 -17.27 4.27
C ALA A 287 8.63 -17.81 3.53
N ARG A 288 9.81 -17.22 3.74
CA ARG A 288 11.09 -17.66 3.14
C ARG A 288 11.48 -19.06 3.60
N ASN A 289 11.30 -19.35 4.89
CA ASN A 289 11.59 -20.68 5.46
C ASN A 289 10.67 -21.79 4.91
N LYS A 290 9.49 -21.42 4.42
CA LYS A 290 8.52 -22.34 3.81
C LYS A 290 8.45 -22.26 2.29
N GLN A 291 9.40 -21.56 1.68
CA GLN A 291 9.40 -21.33 0.24
C GLN A 291 9.76 -22.63 -0.49
N THR A 292 8.92 -23.01 -1.46
CA THR A 292 9.19 -24.17 -2.32
C THR A 292 9.54 -23.69 -3.73
N THR A 293 8.56 -23.57 -4.63
CA THR A 293 8.72 -23.11 -6.01
C THR A 293 8.66 -21.58 -6.12
N GLY A 294 9.39 -20.87 -5.27
CA GLY A 294 9.44 -19.40 -5.24
C GLY A 294 8.27 -18.73 -4.49
N LEU A 295 7.27 -19.48 -4.03
CA LEU A 295 6.17 -18.99 -3.21
C LEU A 295 6.36 -19.40 -1.74
N GLY A 296 6.40 -18.41 -0.85
CA GLY A 296 6.36 -18.58 0.60
C GLY A 296 4.95 -18.39 1.16
N HIS A 297 4.72 -18.87 2.38
CA HIS A 297 3.40 -18.85 3.02
C HIS A 297 3.48 -18.51 4.52
N VAL A 298 2.52 -17.71 4.99
CA VAL A 298 2.25 -17.47 6.42
C VAL A 298 0.89 -18.08 6.76
N THR A 299 0.88 -19.26 7.35
CA THR A 299 -0.36 -20.00 7.60
C THR A 299 -1.02 -19.60 8.92
N LYS A 300 -2.28 -19.98 9.15
CA LYS A 300 -2.93 -19.80 10.46
C LYS A 300 -2.17 -20.47 11.61
N GLU A 301 -1.51 -21.60 11.35
CA GLU A 301 -0.69 -22.28 12.34
C GLU A 301 0.57 -21.46 12.69
N ASP A 302 1.14 -20.73 11.73
CA ASP A 302 2.24 -19.80 12.01
C ASP A 302 1.78 -18.63 12.88
N MET A 303 0.62 -18.04 12.53
CA MET A 303 0.02 -16.96 13.33
C MET A 303 -0.39 -17.43 14.73
N ARG A 304 -0.73 -18.72 14.90
CA ARG A 304 -0.99 -19.32 16.21
C ARG A 304 0.29 -19.43 17.05
N ARG A 305 1.42 -19.72 16.43
CA ARG A 305 2.73 -19.85 17.11
C ARG A 305 3.39 -18.49 17.36
N LEU A 306 3.06 -17.49 16.56
CA LEU A 306 3.59 -16.15 16.71
C LEU A 306 2.94 -15.48 17.93
N ALA A 307 3.69 -15.43 19.03
CA ALA A 307 3.28 -14.77 20.25
C ALA A 307 3.49 -13.25 20.13
N VAL A 308 2.46 -12.49 20.48
CA VAL A 308 2.48 -11.03 20.52
C VAL A 308 2.13 -10.56 21.92
N CYS A 309 2.83 -9.52 22.35
CA CYS A 309 2.60 -8.97 23.68
C CYS A 309 1.28 -8.21 23.71
N THR A 310 0.46 -8.48 24.72
CA THR A 310 -0.82 -7.82 24.95
C THR A 310 -0.79 -7.12 26.31
N PRO A 311 -0.98 -5.79 26.34
CA PRO A 311 -1.10 -5.03 27.58
C PRO A 311 -2.50 -5.16 28.19
N ARG A 312 -2.81 -4.33 29.21
CA ARG A 312 -4.20 -4.15 29.68
C ARG A 312 -5.00 -3.29 28.68
N PRO A 313 -6.33 -3.49 28.57
CA PRO A 313 -7.18 -2.73 27.62
C PRO A 313 -7.04 -1.21 27.70
N ALA A 314 -6.79 -0.64 28.89
CA ALA A 314 -6.60 0.80 29.04
C ALA A 314 -5.37 1.35 28.30
N ILE A 315 -4.30 0.55 28.17
CA ILE A 315 -3.10 0.93 27.41
C ILE A 315 -3.37 0.82 25.90
N GLU A 316 -4.11 -0.21 25.47
CA GLU A 316 -4.54 -0.36 24.07
C GLU A 316 -5.41 0.83 23.64
N GLN A 317 -6.40 1.19 24.46
CA GLN A 317 -7.25 2.35 24.21
C GLN A 317 -6.45 3.66 24.14
N ALA A 318 -5.50 3.86 25.07
CA ALA A 318 -4.63 5.03 25.05
C ALA A 318 -3.73 5.08 23.80
N PHE A 319 -3.31 3.92 23.29
CA PHE A 319 -2.56 3.81 22.05
C PHE A 319 -3.43 4.15 20.85
N ASP A 320 -4.65 3.62 20.79
CA ASP A 320 -5.62 3.92 19.73
C ASP A 320 -5.92 5.43 19.67
N GLU A 321 -6.11 6.10 20.81
CA GLU A 321 -6.32 7.55 20.85
C GLU A 321 -5.17 8.38 20.23
N LEU A 322 -3.95 7.82 20.19
CA LEU A 322 -2.79 8.47 19.59
C LEU A 322 -2.61 8.08 18.11
N VAL A 323 -2.94 6.84 17.76
CA VAL A 323 -2.62 6.26 16.46
C VAL A 323 -3.79 6.26 15.48
N ASP A 324 -5.03 6.19 15.95
CA ASP A 324 -6.23 6.26 15.09
C ASP A 324 -6.23 7.48 14.16
N PRO A 325 -5.93 8.72 14.62
CA PRO A 325 -5.89 9.87 13.72
C PRO A 325 -4.84 9.74 12.61
N LEU A 326 -3.71 9.07 12.90
CA LEU A 326 -2.64 8.84 11.92
C LEU A 326 -3.06 7.82 10.87
N VAL A 327 -3.66 6.70 11.32
CA VAL A 327 -4.12 5.62 10.44
C VAL A 327 -5.31 6.08 9.60
N GLU A 328 -6.28 6.80 10.17
CA GLU A 328 -7.41 7.35 9.40
C GLU A 328 -6.95 8.37 8.35
N LEU A 329 -5.97 9.23 8.68
CA LEU A 329 -5.38 10.13 7.70
C LEU A 329 -4.65 9.34 6.61
N LEU A 330 -3.89 8.31 6.96
CA LEU A 330 -3.22 7.43 6.00
C LEU A 330 -4.23 6.79 5.03
N VAL A 331 -5.34 6.26 5.56
CA VAL A 331 -6.42 5.65 4.78
C VAL A 331 -7.08 6.66 3.86
N SER A 332 -7.38 7.88 4.35
CA SER A 332 -7.95 8.94 3.51
C SER A 332 -7.04 9.30 2.32
N ARG A 333 -5.72 9.29 2.52
CA ARG A 333 -4.73 9.55 1.47
C ARG A 333 -4.63 8.39 0.49
N LEU A 334 -4.85 7.13 0.93
CA LEU A 334 -4.95 6.00 0.00
C LEU A 334 -6.16 6.15 -0.93
N PHE A 335 -7.30 6.62 -0.42
CA PHE A 335 -8.47 6.94 -1.25
C PHE A 335 -8.17 8.08 -2.23
N GLU A 336 -7.54 9.16 -1.74
CA GLU A 336 -7.18 10.30 -2.58
C GLU A 336 -6.19 9.89 -3.69
N VAL A 337 -5.17 9.09 -3.38
CA VAL A 337 -4.24 8.52 -4.38
C VAL A 337 -4.99 7.74 -5.45
N ARG A 338 -5.95 6.90 -5.06
CA ARG A 338 -6.75 6.14 -6.03
C ARG A 338 -7.59 7.05 -6.91
N ALA A 339 -8.26 8.04 -6.33
CA ALA A 339 -9.09 8.99 -7.06
C ALA A 339 -8.25 9.81 -8.07
N LEU A 340 -7.11 10.34 -7.63
CA LEU A 340 -6.19 11.09 -8.48
C LEU A 340 -5.64 10.23 -9.63
N ALA A 341 -5.26 8.98 -9.35
CA ALA A 341 -4.79 8.06 -10.38
C ALA A 341 -5.88 7.75 -11.40
N ALA A 342 -7.11 7.48 -10.96
CA ALA A 342 -8.25 7.25 -11.85
C ALA A 342 -8.56 8.49 -12.73
N THR A 343 -8.51 9.69 -12.15
CA THR A 343 -8.68 10.94 -12.90
C THR A 343 -7.57 11.14 -13.93
N ARG A 344 -6.32 10.92 -13.55
CA ARG A 344 -5.17 11.00 -14.46
C ARG A 344 -5.32 10.01 -15.61
N ASP A 345 -5.62 8.75 -15.31
CA ASP A 345 -5.74 7.68 -16.31
C ASP A 345 -6.93 7.91 -17.26
N LEU A 346 -7.99 8.56 -16.78
CA LEU A 346 -9.12 9.00 -17.61
C LEU A 346 -8.75 10.16 -18.55
N LEU A 347 -8.01 11.14 -18.05
CA LEU A 347 -7.66 12.37 -18.79
C LEU A 347 -6.52 12.14 -19.78
N LEU A 348 -5.52 11.34 -19.41
CA LEU A 348 -4.29 11.12 -20.17
C LEU A 348 -4.56 10.77 -21.64
N PRO A 349 -5.28 9.69 -22.00
CA PRO A 349 -5.50 9.35 -23.41
C PRO A 349 -6.29 10.43 -24.16
N LYS A 350 -7.23 11.10 -23.48
CA LYS A 350 -8.10 12.12 -24.08
C LYS A 350 -7.35 13.42 -24.41
N LEU A 351 -6.46 13.84 -23.52
CA LEU A 351 -5.60 15.01 -23.71
C LEU A 351 -4.51 14.72 -24.75
N MET A 352 -3.87 13.55 -24.67
CA MET A 352 -2.80 13.18 -25.60
C MET A 352 -3.29 12.96 -27.04
N SER A 353 -4.52 12.48 -27.23
CA SER A 353 -5.13 12.31 -28.55
C SER A 353 -5.83 13.56 -29.10
N GLY A 354 -5.94 14.64 -28.31
CA GLY A 354 -6.70 15.84 -28.68
C GLY A 354 -8.23 15.64 -28.74
N LYS A 355 -8.75 14.49 -28.29
CA LYS A 355 -10.20 14.15 -28.28
C LYS A 355 -10.99 15.05 -27.33
N ILE A 356 -10.36 15.62 -26.32
CA ILE A 356 -10.94 16.63 -25.44
C ILE A 356 -10.05 17.87 -25.46
N ARG A 357 -10.67 19.04 -25.67
CA ARG A 357 -9.97 20.32 -25.51
C ARG A 357 -9.75 20.57 -24.02
N LEU A 358 -8.59 21.12 -23.66
CA LEU A 358 -8.22 21.41 -22.28
C LEU A 358 -9.34 22.05 -21.44
N ARG A 359 -10.07 23.02 -22.02
CA ARG A 359 -11.18 23.72 -21.36
C ARG A 359 -12.30 22.79 -20.89
N ASP A 360 -12.55 21.71 -21.60
CA ASP A 360 -13.58 20.74 -21.25
C ASP A 360 -13.07 19.77 -20.18
N ALA A 361 -11.77 19.48 -20.16
CA ALA A 361 -11.12 18.72 -19.09
C ALA A 361 -11.09 19.52 -17.77
N GLU A 362 -10.76 20.81 -17.82
CA GLU A 362 -10.80 21.72 -16.66
C GLU A 362 -12.22 21.78 -16.06
N ARG A 363 -13.26 21.91 -16.87
CA ARG A 363 -14.66 21.86 -16.40
C ARG A 363 -15.05 20.52 -15.79
N GLN A 364 -14.54 19.41 -16.32
CA GLN A 364 -14.80 18.08 -15.74
C GLN A 364 -14.12 17.90 -14.38
N LEU A 365 -12.93 18.48 -14.21
CA LEU A 365 -12.23 18.52 -12.92
C LEU A 365 -12.99 19.39 -11.90
N GLU A 366 -13.44 20.58 -12.29
CA GLU A 366 -14.23 21.48 -11.43
C GLU A 366 -15.58 20.87 -11.01
N ALA A 367 -16.21 20.09 -11.88
CA ALA A 367 -17.48 19.42 -11.58
C ALA A 367 -17.34 18.15 -10.70
N ALA A 368 -16.11 17.65 -10.52
CA ALA A 368 -15.81 16.46 -9.73
C ALA A 368 -15.26 16.79 -8.32
N GLN A 369 -15.02 18.06 -8.03
CA GLN A 369 -14.71 18.61 -6.71
C GLN A 369 -16.02 18.99 -6.00
#